data_AF-A0A6G3XM38-F1
#
_entry.id   AF-A0A6G3XM38-F1
#
_cell.length_a   1.000
_cell.length_b   1.000
_cell.length_c   1.000
_cell.angle_alpha   90.00
_cell.angle_beta   90.00
_cell.angle_gamma   90.00
#
_symmetry.space_group_name_H-M   'P 1'
#
loop_
_entity.id
_entity.type
_entity.pdbx_description
1 polymer ?
#
loop_
_entity_poly.entity_id
_entity_poly.type
_entity_poly.pdbx_seq_one_letter_code
_entity_poly.pdbx_strand_id
1 'polypeptide(L)' 'ERLKEIQRLDPERDFLEIYRLTVTHEFPWDITRALELALYRTYAVPSIGRLLDETAELTERSQKRYDDTAL' A
#
# COMPACT_ATOMS: atom_id res chain seq x y z
N GLU A 1 -22.96 10.64 6.94
CA GLU A 1 -21.96 11.24 7.84
C GLU A 1 -20.57 11.39 7.20
N ARG A 2 -19.85 10.31 6.85
CA ARG A 2 -18.46 10.40 6.32
C ARG A 2 -18.28 11.25 5.06
N LEU A 3 -19.23 11.20 4.11
CA LEU A 3 -19.18 12.06 2.91
C LEU A 3 -19.14 13.57 3.26
N LYS A 4 -19.90 14.00 4.28
CA LYS A 4 -19.91 15.41 4.71
C LYS A 4 -18.63 15.80 5.44
N GLU A 5 -17.91 14.84 6.01
CA GLU A 5 -16.62 15.04 6.65
C GLU A 5 -15.54 15.18 5.58
N ILE A 6 -15.48 14.26 4.62
CA ILE A 6 -14.55 14.31 3.48
C ILE A 6 -14.71 15.60 2.68
N GLN A 7 -15.94 16.05 2.42
CA GLN A 7 -16.22 17.31 1.72
C GLN A 7 -15.73 18.57 2.44
N ARG A 8 -15.40 18.48 3.74
CA ARG A 8 -14.87 19.59 4.54
C ARG A 8 -13.34 19.60 4.62
N LEU A 9 -12.68 18.53 4.18
CA LEU A 9 -11.21 18.43 4.19
C LEU A 9 -10.61 19.23 3.04
N ASP A 10 -9.52 19.93 3.33
CA ASP A 10 -8.74 20.65 2.34
C ASP A 10 -7.67 19.69 1.74
N PRO A 11 -7.60 19.53 0.41
CA PRO A 11 -6.71 18.55 -0.20
C PRO A 11 -5.21 18.88 -0.06
N GLU A 12 -4.83 20.15 0.14
CA GLU A 12 -3.42 20.53 0.33
C GLU A 12 -2.98 20.41 1.79
N ARG A 13 -3.91 20.57 2.72
CA ARG A 13 -3.62 20.58 4.17
C ARG A 13 -3.92 19.24 4.85
N ASP A 14 -4.97 18.56 4.41
CA ASP A 14 -5.54 17.38 5.08
C ASP A 14 -5.31 16.08 4.27
N PHE A 15 -4.37 16.08 3.32
CA PHE A 15 -4.09 14.95 2.44
C PHE A 15 -3.84 13.63 3.18
N LEU A 16 -3.22 13.67 4.36
CA LEU A 16 -2.99 12.49 5.21
C LEU A 16 -4.29 11.88 5.73
N GLU A 17 -5.22 12.72 6.19
CA GLU A 17 -6.52 12.25 6.69
C GLU A 17 -7.39 11.75 5.53
N ILE A 18 -7.37 12.46 4.41
CA ILE A 18 -8.03 12.00 3.17
C ILE A 18 -7.49 10.62 2.77
N TYR A 19 -6.16 10.45 2.76
CA TYR A 19 -5.54 9.16 2.44
C TYR A 19 -5.98 8.08 3.43
N ARG A 20 -5.91 8.37 4.74
CA ARG A 20 -6.31 7.42 5.79
C ARG A 20 -7.76 6.98 5.64
N LEU A 21 -8.70 7.91 5.44
CA LEU A 21 -10.12 7.59 5.22
C LEU A 21 -10.31 6.74 3.95
N THR A 22 -9.59 7.10 2.88
CA THR A 22 -9.64 6.37 1.60
C THR A 22 -9.21 4.92 1.78
N VAL A 23 -8.05 4.68 2.41
CA VAL A 23 -7.48 3.34 2.51
C VAL A 23 -8.11 2.46 3.58
N THR A 24 -8.63 3.05 4.66
CA THR A 24 -9.19 2.28 5.79
C THR A 24 -10.71 2.09 5.71
N HIS A 25 -11.42 2.97 5.00
CA HIS A 25 -12.88 3.02 5.07
C HIS A 25 -13.58 3.05 3.72
N GLU A 26 -13.14 3.87 2.77
CA GLU A 26 -13.85 4.00 1.49
C GLU A 26 -13.50 2.87 0.52
N PHE A 27 -12.21 2.51 0.41
CA PHE A 27 -11.72 1.51 -0.56
C PHE A 27 -10.73 0.48 0.03
N PRO A 28 -11.03 -0.13 1.19
CA PRO A 28 -10.06 -1.02 1.85
C PRO A 28 -9.71 -2.26 1.02
N TRP A 29 -10.67 -2.79 0.27
CA TRP A 29 -10.44 -3.94 -0.60
C TRP A 29 -9.62 -3.57 -1.83
N ASP A 30 -9.95 -2.47 -2.51
CA ASP A 30 -9.26 -2.01 -3.71
C ASP A 30 -7.80 -1.68 -3.41
N ILE A 31 -7.51 -1.03 -2.27
CA ILE A 31 -6.14 -0.70 -1.86
C ILE A 31 -5.32 -1.95 -1.60
N THR A 32 -5.88 -2.93 -0.87
CA THR A 32 -5.19 -4.20 -0.63
C THR A 32 -4.89 -4.92 -1.95
N ARG A 33 -5.89 -5.00 -2.86
CA ARG A 33 -5.73 -5.64 -4.16
C ARG A 33 -4.74 -4.90 -5.06
N ALA A 34 -4.75 -3.58 -5.06
CA ALA A 34 -3.83 -2.76 -5.83
C ALA A 34 -2.39 -2.93 -5.35
N LEU A 35 -2.18 -3.00 -4.03
CA LEU A 35 -0.86 -3.28 -3.44
C LEU A 35 -0.34 -4.63 -3.91
N GLU A 36 -1.14 -5.69 -3.83
CA GLU A 36 -0.77 -7.03 -4.33
C GLU A 36 -0.40 -7.02 -5.82
N LEU A 37 -1.14 -6.27 -6.65
CA LEU A 37 -0.85 -6.13 -8.08
C LEU A 37 0.43 -5.34 -8.35
N ALA A 38 0.69 -4.28 -7.56
CA ALA A 38 1.90 -3.48 -7.69
C ALA A 38 3.17 -4.31 -7.44
N LEU A 39 3.10 -5.30 -6.55
CA LEU A 39 4.20 -6.23 -6.29
C LEU A 39 4.64 -7.01 -7.54
N TYR A 40 3.69 -7.48 -8.37
CA TYR A 40 4.03 -8.21 -9.59
C TYR A 40 4.85 -7.35 -10.56
N ARG A 41 4.54 -6.05 -10.66
CA ARG A 41 5.26 -5.14 -11.55
C ARG A 41 6.69 -4.84 -11.06
N THR A 42 6.88 -4.69 -9.76
CA THR A 42 8.20 -4.38 -9.20
C THR A 42 9.12 -5.60 -9.15
N TYR A 43 8.59 -6.81 -8.92
CA TYR A 43 9.39 -8.03 -8.92
C TYR A 43 9.73 -8.54 -10.32
N ALA A 44 8.99 -8.11 -11.34
CA ALA A 44 9.37 -8.33 -12.72
C ALA A 44 10.66 -7.59 -13.12
N VAL A 45 11.16 -6.66 -12.29
CA VAL A 45 12.46 -6.01 -12.48
C VAL A 45 13.58 -6.94 -11.98
N PRO A 46 14.53 -7.38 -12.83
CA PRO A 46 15.50 -8.40 -12.47
C PRO A 46 16.40 -8.07 -11.26
N SER A 47 16.79 -6.81 -11.09
CA SER A 47 17.61 -6.38 -9.95
C SER A 47 16.86 -6.45 -8.63
N ILE A 48 15.57 -6.09 -8.63
CA ILE A 48 14.70 -6.14 -7.45
C ILE A 48 14.42 -7.61 -7.09
N GLY A 49 14.07 -8.43 -8.08
CA GLY A 49 13.82 -9.86 -7.85
C GLY A 49 15.04 -10.57 -7.25
N ARG A 50 16.25 -10.28 -7.73
CA ARG A 50 17.49 -10.84 -7.17
C ARG A 50 17.73 -10.42 -5.72
N LEU A 51 17.55 -9.12 -5.42
CA LEU A 51 17.72 -8.64 -4.04
C LEU A 51 16.74 -9.33 -3.08
N LEU A 52 15.49 -9.49 -3.49
CA LEU A 52 14.45 -10.11 -2.66
C LEU A 52 14.69 -11.62 -2.43
N ASP A 53 15.30 -12.29 -3.40
CA ASP A 53 15.75 -13.68 -3.26
C ASP A 53 16.94 -13.77 -2.30
N GLU A 54 17.96 -12.93 -2.49
CA GLU A 54 19.15 -12.87 -1.63
C GLU A 54 18.81 -12.56 -0.15
N THR A 55 17.79 -11.73 0.09
CA THR A 55 17.34 -11.37 1.45
C THR A 55 16.22 -12.25 1.99
N ALA A 56 15.74 -13.22 1.20
CA ALA A 56 14.61 -14.09 1.50
C ALA A 56 13.29 -13.35 1.84
N GLU A 57 13.13 -12.10 1.39
CA GLU A 57 11.96 -11.24 1.72
C GLU A 57 10.70 -11.64 0.94
N LEU A 58 10.82 -12.57 -0.01
CA LEU A 58 9.70 -13.19 -0.73
C LEU A 58 9.47 -14.68 -0.41
N THR A 59 10.34 -15.29 0.38
CA THR A 59 10.27 -16.72 0.74
C THR A 59 10.06 -16.88 2.24
N GLU A 60 11.10 -16.63 3.03
CA GLU A 60 11.12 -16.89 4.47
C GLU A 60 10.62 -15.70 5.30
N ARG A 61 10.84 -14.47 4.82
CA ARG A 61 10.54 -13.22 5.54
C ARG A 61 9.37 -12.45 4.92
N SER A 62 8.50 -13.15 4.19
CA SER A 62 7.38 -12.57 3.42
C SER A 62 6.42 -11.72 4.26
N GLN A 63 6.09 -12.13 5.49
CA GLN A 63 5.25 -11.35 6.40
C GLN A 63 5.96 -10.09 6.89
N LYS A 64 7.23 -10.20 7.30
CA LYS A 64 8.01 -9.04 7.74
C LYS A 64 8.10 -7.99 6.63
N ARG A 65 8.38 -8.40 5.39
CA ARG A 65 8.41 -7.48 4.25
C ARG A 65 7.05 -6.83 4.02
N TYR A 66 5.97 -7.59 4.15
CA TYR A 66 4.62 -7.03 4.04
C TYR A 66 4.41 -5.94 5.08
N ASP A 67 4.75 -6.20 6.34
CA ASP A 67 4.61 -5.23 7.43
C ASP A 67 5.51 -3.99 7.22
N ASP A 68 6.72 -4.17 6.68
CA ASP A 68 7.68 -3.09 6.40
C ASP A 68 7.30 -2.22 5.17
N THR A 69 6.46 -2.75 4.27
CA THR A 69 6.10 -2.09 2.98
C THR A 69 4.62 -1.76 2.82
N ALA A 70 3.79 -2.21 3.76
CA ALA A 70 2.41 -1.75 3.88
C ALA A 70 2.42 -0.24 4.20
N LEU A 71 1.62 0.52 3.44
CA LEU A 71 1.45 1.97 3.59
C LEU A 71 0.40 2.30 4.66
#